data_AF-A0A9D1GS54-F1
#
_entry.id   AF-A0A9D1GS54-F1
#
_cell.length_a   1.000
_cell.length_b   1.000
_cell.length_c   1.000
_cell.angle_alpha   90.00
_cell.angle_beta   90.00
_cell.angle_gamma   90.00
#
_symmetry.space_group_name_H-M   'P 1'
#
loop_
_entity.id
_entity.type
_entity.pdbx_description
1 polymer ?
#
loop_
_entity_poly.entity_id
_entity_poly.type
_entity_poly.pdbx_seq_one_letter_code
_entity_poly.pdbx_strand_id
1 'polypeptide(L)' 'MEERKHPFEPVYDSDSKILILGTVPSVVSCQKGFYYMHPTNRFWKILSEIYQADFYHASIEEKKKLILSHH' A
#
# COMPACT_ATOMS: atom_id res chain seq x y z
N MET A 1 -3.31 17.75 -21.05
CA MET A 1 -2.86 17.09 -19.81
C MET A 1 -2.99 15.61 -20.07
N GLU A 2 -1.89 14.88 -20.19
CA GLU A 2 -1.95 13.44 -20.50
C GLU A 2 -2.59 12.69 -19.33
N GLU A 3 -3.62 11.90 -19.61
CA GLU A 3 -4.33 11.09 -18.63
C GLU A 3 -3.41 9.93 -18.21
N ARG A 4 -2.63 10.15 -17.14
CA ARG A 4 -1.81 9.09 -16.56
C ARG A 4 -2.70 8.15 -15.75
N LYS A 5 -3.05 7.02 -16.34
CA LYS A 5 -3.76 5.95 -15.65
C LYS A 5 -2.92 5.44 -14.48
N HIS A 6 -3.52 5.41 -13.29
CA HIS A 6 -2.84 4.90 -12.10
C HIS A 6 -2.54 3.40 -12.28
N PRO A 7 -1.32 2.92 -11.98
CA PRO A 7 -0.88 1.59 -12.41
C PRO A 7 -1.46 0.42 -11.61
N PHE A 8 -2.06 0.68 -10.45
CA PHE A 8 -2.72 -0.35 -9.63
C PHE A 8 -4.04 0.20 -9.08
N GLU A 9 -5.00 -0.71 -8.86
CA GLU A 9 -6.28 -0.39 -8.23
C GLU A 9 -6.11 0.10 -6.78
N PRO A 10 -7.01 0.96 -6.29
CA PRO A 10 -7.05 1.31 -4.87
C PRO A 10 -7.44 0.10 -4.00
N VAL A 11 -7.05 0.12 -2.73
CA VAL A 11 -7.45 -0.90 -1.73
C VAL A 11 -8.28 -0.18 -0.67
N TYR A 12 -9.58 -0.47 -0.62
CA TYR A 12 -10.53 0.11 0.33
C TYR A 12 -11.81 -0.73 0.41
N ASP A 13 -12.60 -0.49 1.44
CA ASP A 13 -13.96 -1.02 1.64
C ASP A 13 -14.90 0.07 2.21
N SER A 14 -16.15 -0.28 2.51
CA SER A 14 -17.15 0.63 3.06
C SER A 14 -16.82 1.13 4.48
N ASP A 15 -15.98 0.41 5.20
CA ASP A 15 -15.63 0.68 6.60
C ASP A 15 -14.32 1.47 6.74
N SER A 16 -13.66 1.74 5.61
CA SER A 16 -12.41 2.49 5.54
C SER A 16 -12.60 3.96 5.97
N LYS A 17 -11.89 4.37 7.03
CA LYS A 17 -11.98 5.73 7.61
C LYS A 17 -10.88 6.67 7.15
N ILE A 18 -9.73 6.12 6.78
CA ILE A 18 -8.53 6.89 6.45
C ILE A 18 -8.09 6.55 5.03
N LEU A 19 -7.94 7.59 4.20
CA LEU A 19 -7.41 7.47 2.85
C LEU A 19 -5.96 7.97 2.82
N ILE A 20 -5.04 7.07 2.46
CA ILE A 20 -3.62 7.40 2.29
C ILE A 20 -3.34 7.64 0.81
N LEU A 21 -3.02 8.89 0.45
CA LEU A 21 -2.70 9.30 -0.92
C LEU A 21 -1.19 9.48 -1.09
N GLY A 22 -0.60 8.66 -1.96
CA GLY A 22 0.75 8.89 -2.48
C GLY A 22 0.76 9.95 -3.59
N THR A 23 1.95 10.42 -3.96
CA THR A 23 2.12 11.37 -5.08
C THR A 23 2.15 10.64 -6.43
N VAL A 24 3.26 9.99 -6.74
CA VAL A 24 3.47 9.20 -7.96
C VAL A 24 4.17 7.90 -7.58
N PRO A 25 3.72 6.74 -8.06
CA PRO A 25 4.36 5.48 -7.76
C PRO A 25 5.79 5.45 -8.31
N SER A 26 6.72 4.93 -7.52
CA SER A 26 8.10 4.72 -7.98
C SER A 26 8.17 3.60 -9.02
N VAL A 27 9.23 3.59 -9.83
CA VAL A 27 9.48 2.53 -10.83
C VAL A 27 9.41 1.13 -10.19
N VAL A 28 9.97 0.97 -8.99
CA VAL A 28 9.94 -0.30 -8.25
C VAL A 28 8.51 -0.69 -7.85
N SER A 29 7.69 0.28 -7.44
CA SER A 29 6.27 0.03 -7.19
C SER A 29 5.53 -0.40 -8.45
N CYS A 30 5.80 0.26 -9.58
CA CYS A 30 5.23 -0.10 -10.88
C CYS A 30 5.61 -1.52 -11.30
N GLN A 31 6.89 -1.88 -11.21
CA GLN A 31 7.39 -3.22 -11.55
C GLN A 31 6.80 -4.31 -10.64
N LYS A 32 6.62 -4.02 -9.34
CA LYS A 32 6.06 -4.97 -8.37
C LYS A 32 4.54 -4.98 -8.32
N GLY A 33 3.86 -4.09 -9.06
CA GLY A 33 2.41 -4.05 -9.14
C GLY A 33 1.71 -3.59 -7.85
N PHE A 34 2.39 -2.85 -6.95
CA PHE A 34 1.79 -2.43 -5.68
C PHE A 34 2.43 -1.18 -5.05
N TYR A 35 1.77 -0.64 -4.02
CA TYR A 35 2.15 0.61 -3.36
C TYR A 35 3.39 0.47 -2.46
N TYR A 36 4.23 1.51 -2.46
CA TYR A 36 5.36 1.69 -1.54
C TYR A 36 6.36 0.51 -1.48
N MET A 37 6.64 -0.13 -2.61
CA MET A 37 7.39 -1.40 -2.66
C MET A 37 8.92 -1.26 -2.67
N HIS A 38 9.43 -0.03 -2.60
CA HIS A 38 10.87 0.22 -2.50
C HIS A 38 11.36 -0.14 -1.09
N PRO A 39 12.45 -0.93 -0.91
CA PRO A 39 12.88 -1.41 0.42
C PRO A 39 13.22 -0.32 1.46
N THR A 40 13.65 0.86 0.98
CA THR A 40 13.92 2.02 1.84
C THR A 40 12.66 2.81 2.18
N ASN A 41 11.53 2.55 1.53
CA ASN A 41 10.25 3.16 1.89
C ASN A 41 9.81 2.59 3.25
N ARG A 42 9.49 3.49 4.19
CA ARG A 42 9.15 3.13 5.57
C ARG A 42 7.68 2.82 5.79
N PHE A 43 6.81 3.03 4.80
CA PHE A 43 5.37 2.91 4.94
C PHE A 43 4.95 1.58 5.59
N TRP A 44 5.36 0.46 5.01
CA TRP A 44 5.01 -0.87 5.53
C TRP A 44 5.66 -1.17 6.88
N LYS A 45 6.87 -0.65 7.14
CA LYS A 45 7.53 -0.81 8.45
C LYS A 45 6.77 -0.06 9.56
N ILE A 46 6.32 1.16 9.26
CA ILE A 46 5.52 1.97 10.18
C ILE A 46 4.18 1.30 10.46
N LEU A 47 3.48 0.80 9.43
CA LEU A 47 2.23 0.05 9.66
C LEU A 47 2.47 -1.21 10.49
N SER A 48 3.59 -1.91 10.28
CA SER A 48 3.96 -3.05 11.12
C SER A 48 4.08 -2.70 12.59
N GLU A 49 4.74 -1.58 12.90
CA GLU A 49 4.92 -1.11 14.27
C GLU A 49 3.60 -0.63 14.90
N ILE A 50 2.74 0.04 14.13
CA ILE A 50 1.46 0.57 14.65
C ILE A 50 0.49 -0.56 14.97
N TYR A 51 0.31 -1.51 14.06
CA TYR A 51 -0.66 -2.58 14.18
C TYR A 51 -0.11 -3.86 14.82
N GLN A 52 1.18 -3.89 15.16
CA GLN A 52 1.87 -5.06 15.71
C GLN A 52 1.69 -6.31 14.84
N ALA A 53 1.74 -6.12 13.51
CA ALA A 53 1.55 -7.17 12.49
C ALA A 53 2.62 -7.05 11.39
N ASP A 54 3.05 -8.15 10.76
CA ASP A 54 4.14 -8.10 9.78
C ASP A 54 3.70 -7.67 8.37
N PHE A 55 3.31 -6.41 8.20
CA PHE A 55 3.09 -5.80 6.88
C PHE A 55 4.33 -5.80 5.99
N TYR A 56 5.54 -5.65 6.55
CA TYR A 56 6.75 -5.45 5.75
C TYR A 56 7.12 -6.70 4.93
N HIS A 57 7.11 -7.88 5.56
CA HIS A 57 7.43 -9.15 4.87
C HIS A 57 6.21 -9.84 4.24
N ALA A 58 4.98 -9.41 4.55
CA ALA A 58 3.77 -9.96 3.94
C ALA A 58 3.78 -9.92 2.40
N SER A 59 3.12 -10.89 1.77
CA SER A 59 2.79 -10.82 0.35
C SER A 59 1.80 -9.68 0.06
N ILE A 60 1.60 -9.34 -1.22
CA ILE A 60 0.62 -8.30 -1.61
C ILE A 60 -0.80 -8.67 -1.16
N GLU A 61 -1.18 -9.94 -1.32
CA GLU A 61 -2.51 -10.41 -0.91
C GLU A 61 -2.70 -10.38 0.60
N GLU A 62 -1.67 -10.71 1.37
CA GLU A 62 -1.69 -10.58 2.83
C GLU A 62 -1.74 -9.11 3.26
N LYS A 63 -0.95 -8.22 2.62
CA LYS A 63 -1.01 -6.77 2.88
C LYS A 63 -2.42 -6.24 2.68
N LYS A 64 -3.12 -6.62 1.60
CA LYS A 64 -4.52 -6.21 1.36
C LYS A 64 -5.44 -6.66 2.49
N LYS A 65 -5.35 -7.94 2.88
CA LYS A 65 -6.16 -8.49 3.99
C LYS A 65 -5.90 -7.74 5.29
N LEU A 66 -4.64 -7.49 5.62
CA LEU A 66 -4.25 -6.76 6.82
C LEU A 66 -4.76 -5.32 6.82
N ILE A 67 -4.70 -4.61 5.68
CA ILE A 67 -5.26 -3.26 5.56
C ILE A 67 -6.77 -3.28 5.82
N LEU A 68 -7.50 -4.21 5.19
CA LEU A 68 -8.95 -4.29 5.32
C LEU A 68 -9.41 -4.80 6.70
N SER A 69 -8.56 -5.51 7.45
CA SER A 69 -8.87 -5.93 8.83
C SER A 69 -8.63 -4.83 9.87
N HIS A 70 -8.02 -3.71 9.48
CA HIS A 70 -7.61 -2.63 10.38
C HIS A 70 -8.14 -1.28 9.87
N HIS A 71 -9.34 -0.88 10.32
CA HIS A 71 -10.01 0.38 9.94
C HIS A 71 -9.54 1.62 10.71
#